data_AF-A0A383B7N9-F1
#
_entry.id   AF-A0A383B7N9-F1
#
_cell.length_a   1.000
_cell.length_b   1.000
_cell.length_c   1.000
_cell.angle_alpha   90.00
_cell.angle_beta   90.00
_cell.angle_gamma   90.00
#
_symmetry.space_group_name_H-M   'P 1'
#
loop_
_entity.id
_entity.type
_entity.pdbx_description
1 polymer ?
#
loop_
_entity_poly.entity_id
_entity_poly.type
_entity_poly.pdbx_seq_one_letter_code
_entity_poly.pdbx_strand_id
1 'polypeptide(L)'
;NFVKKTMENWDNEEAKQLPNFANGQGIVSGQITNIPLTVQIKFDDDLINDDISDEDFINDVKNWKDTNVSKSKKLLSNQFDKIFKSDQRGKTQ
;
A
#
# COMPACT_ATOMS: atom_id res chain seq x y z
N ASN A 1 2.85 16.15 -10.64
CA ASN A 1 2.29 15.17 -11.58
C ASN A 1 3.44 14.42 -12.25
N PHE A 2 3.88 13.31 -11.67
CA PHE A 2 5.11 12.59 -12.05
C PHE A 2 4.96 11.86 -13.39
N VAL A 3 3.87 11.11 -13.56
CA VAL A 3 3.56 10.34 -14.79
C VAL A 3 3.52 11.24 -16.04
N LYS A 4 2.84 12.38 -15.96
CA LYS A 4 2.77 13.38 -17.04
C LYS A 4 4.15 13.96 -17.42
N LYS A 5 5.09 14.01 -16.48
CA LYS A 5 6.44 14.57 -16.71
C LYS A 5 7.39 13.54 -17.34
N THR A 6 7.05 12.25 -17.25
CA THR A 6 7.91 11.13 -17.64
C THR A 6 7.42 10.44 -18.91
N MET A 7 6.12 10.46 -19.21
CA MET A 7 5.58 9.83 -20.42
C MET A 7 5.59 10.79 -21.61
N GLU A 8 6.28 10.38 -22.67
CA GLU A 8 6.52 11.20 -23.88
C GLU A 8 5.25 11.38 -24.73
N ASN A 9 4.35 10.39 -24.73
CA ASN A 9 3.17 10.32 -25.60
C ASN A 9 1.84 10.43 -24.85
N TRP A 10 1.79 11.13 -23.71
CA TRP A 10 0.62 11.14 -22.83
C TRP A 10 -0.18 12.45 -22.93
N ASP A 11 -1.49 12.37 -23.21
CA ASP A 11 -2.37 13.53 -23.29
C ASP A 11 -3.03 13.86 -21.93
N ASN A 12 -3.41 15.13 -21.74
CA ASN A 12 -4.05 15.63 -20.53
C ASN A 12 -5.41 14.99 -20.25
N GLU A 13 -6.09 14.49 -21.27
CA GLU A 13 -7.39 13.82 -21.13
C GLU A 13 -7.26 12.42 -20.54
N GLU A 14 -6.21 11.67 -20.91
CA GLU A 14 -5.91 10.34 -20.41
C GLU A 14 -5.46 10.40 -18.94
N ALA A 15 -4.73 11.45 -18.55
CA ALA A 15 -4.33 11.68 -17.16
C ALA A 15 -5.51 11.79 -16.20
N LYS A 16 -6.66 12.32 -16.68
CA LYS A 16 -7.88 12.46 -15.88
C LYS A 16 -8.61 11.13 -15.66
N GLN A 17 -8.29 10.10 -16.44
CA GLN A 17 -8.94 8.79 -16.35
C GLN A 17 -8.26 7.87 -15.32
N LEU A 18 -6.98 8.09 -15.02
CA LEU A 18 -6.21 7.27 -14.07
C LEU A 18 -6.90 7.06 -12.70
N PRO A 19 -7.52 8.07 -12.06
CA PRO A 19 -8.19 7.86 -10.77
C PRO A 19 -9.40 6.91 -10.84
N ASN A 20 -9.95 6.67 -12.03
CA ASN A 20 -11.15 5.85 -12.23
C ASN A 20 -10.81 4.39 -12.56
N PHE A 21 -9.53 4.00 -12.61
CA PHE A 21 -9.15 2.64 -12.96
C PHE A 21 -9.48 1.67 -11.83
N ALA A 22 -10.22 0.62 -12.19
CA ALA A 22 -10.45 -0.52 -11.32
C ALA A 22 -9.24 -1.46 -11.31
N ASN A 23 -9.24 -2.46 -10.43
CA ASN A 23 -8.15 -3.44 -10.34
C ASN A 23 -7.86 -4.09 -11.69
N GLY A 24 -6.58 -4.10 -12.05
CA GLY A 24 -6.08 -4.63 -13.32
C GLY A 24 -6.33 -3.74 -14.54
N GLN A 25 -7.02 -2.60 -14.41
CA GLN A 25 -7.15 -1.65 -15.52
C GLN A 25 -5.92 -0.74 -15.59
N GLY A 26 -5.45 -0.51 -16.81
CA GLY A 26 -4.28 0.32 -17.06
C GLY A 26 -4.25 0.88 -18.47
N ILE A 27 -3.24 1.71 -18.74
CA ILE A 27 -2.90 2.16 -20.09
C ILE A 27 -1.49 1.70 -20.42
N VAL A 28 -1.32 1.13 -21.60
CA VAL A 28 -0.02 0.79 -22.18
C VAL A 28 0.26 1.78 -23.31
N SER A 29 1.44 2.39 -23.29
CA SER A 29 1.89 3.32 -24.33
C SER A 29 3.41 3.25 -24.50
N GLY A 30 3.95 3.93 -25.51
CA GLY A 30 5.40 4.05 -25.75
C GLY A 30 5.86 3.17 -26.92
N GLN A 31 7.10 2.67 -26.88
CA GLN A 31 7.67 1.92 -28.01
C GLN A 31 6.95 0.60 -28.32
N ILE A 32 6.19 0.07 -27.36
CA ILE A 32 5.46 -1.19 -27.51
C ILE A 32 4.11 -1.01 -28.22
N THR A 33 3.58 0.23 -28.31
CA THR A 33 2.29 0.53 -28.95
C THR A 33 2.30 1.94 -29.57
N ASN A 34 1.93 2.04 -30.85
CA ASN A 34 1.91 3.33 -31.58
C ASN A 34 0.88 4.34 -31.04
N ILE A 35 -0.15 3.88 -30.35
CA ILE A 35 -1.16 4.71 -29.67
C ILE A 35 -1.34 4.19 -28.24
N PRO A 36 -1.69 5.05 -27.26
CA PRO A 36 -2.07 4.60 -25.93
C PRO A 36 -3.29 3.65 -26.00
N LEU A 37 -3.19 2.49 -25.35
CA LEU A 37 -4.26 1.50 -25.31
C LEU A 37 -4.67 1.25 -23.87
N THR A 38 -5.98 1.34 -23.59
CA THR A 38 -6.55 0.88 -22.32
C THR A 38 -6.59 -0.65 -22.30
N VAL A 39 -6.11 -1.26 -21.24
CA VAL A 39 -6.01 -2.71 -21.09
C VAL A 39 -6.61 -3.17 -19.77
N GLN A 40 -7.04 -4.43 -19.73
CA GLN A 40 -7.39 -5.16 -18.51
C GLN A 40 -6.38 -6.29 -18.32
N ILE A 41 -5.45 -6.09 -17.40
CA ILE A 41 -4.50 -7.09 -16.94
C ILE A 41 -5.26 -8.06 -16.04
N LYS A 42 -5.09 -9.35 -16.34
CA LYS A 42 -5.59 -10.44 -15.49
C LYS A 42 -4.44 -10.94 -14.62
N PHE A 43 -4.77 -11.30 -13.39
CA PHE A 43 -3.84 -12.02 -12.55
C PHE A 43 -3.63 -13.43 -13.11
N ASP A 44 -2.40 -13.88 -13.11
CA ASP A 44 -2.01 -15.20 -13.58
C ASP A 44 -1.34 -15.91 -12.40
N ASP A 45 -2.00 -16.98 -11.92
CA ASP A 45 -1.53 -17.74 -10.75
C ASP A 45 -0.17 -18.41 -11.06
N ASP A 46 0.11 -18.70 -12.33
CA ASP A 46 1.38 -19.30 -12.77
C ASP A 46 2.57 -18.32 -12.69
N LEU A 47 2.31 -17.02 -12.49
CA LEU A 47 3.34 -15.99 -12.31
C LEU A 47 3.64 -15.70 -10.83
N ILE A 48 3.01 -16.41 -9.89
CA ILE A 48 3.35 -16.34 -8.47
C ILE A 48 4.72 -17.00 -8.29
N ASN A 49 5.64 -16.29 -7.64
CA ASN A 49 6.96 -16.83 -7.35
C ASN A 49 6.88 -17.81 -6.16
N ASP A 50 7.20 -19.08 -6.41
CA ASP A 50 7.18 -20.14 -5.40
C ASP A 50 8.17 -19.90 -4.24
N ASP A 51 9.25 -19.15 -4.48
CA ASP A 51 10.31 -18.90 -3.50
C ASP A 51 10.03 -17.70 -2.57
N ILE A 52 9.03 -16.84 -2.88
CA ILE A 52 8.82 -15.54 -2.20
C ILE A 52 7.42 -15.38 -1.57
N SER A 53 6.47 -16.31 -1.73
CA SER A 53 5.05 -15.96 -1.63
C SER A 53 4.14 -16.83 -0.75
N ASP A 54 4.63 -17.39 0.37
CA ASP A 54 3.76 -18.06 1.36
C ASP A 54 3.39 -17.18 2.57
N GLU A 55 3.93 -15.95 2.65
CA GLU A 55 3.61 -15.00 3.72
C GLU A 55 2.20 -14.39 3.54
N ASP A 56 1.24 -14.90 4.31
CA ASP A 56 -0.09 -14.28 4.44
C ASP A 56 -0.15 -13.41 5.69
N PHE A 57 0.42 -12.21 5.59
CA PHE A 57 0.45 -11.22 6.68
C PHE A 57 -0.93 -10.94 7.29
N ILE A 58 -2.00 -11.01 6.47
CA ILE A 58 -3.37 -10.76 6.93
C ILE A 58 -3.85 -11.92 7.80
N ASN A 59 -3.57 -13.15 7.40
CA ASN A 59 -3.87 -14.34 8.19
C ASN A 59 -2.98 -14.44 9.43
N ASP A 60 -1.70 -14.09 9.33
CA ASP A 60 -0.76 -14.07 10.46
C ASP A 60 -1.17 -13.08 11.54
N VAL A 61 -1.59 -11.88 11.16
CA VAL A 61 -2.12 -10.88 12.10
C VAL A 61 -3.43 -11.35 12.73
N LYS A 62 -4.33 -11.97 11.95
CA LYS A 62 -5.60 -12.51 12.49
C LYS A 62 -5.37 -13.63 13.50
N ASN A 63 -4.39 -14.48 13.25
CA ASN A 63 -4.07 -15.62 14.10
C ASN A 63 -3.03 -15.31 15.18
N TRP A 64 -2.59 -14.05 15.28
CA TRP A 64 -1.60 -13.61 16.25
C TRP A 64 -2.12 -13.81 17.68
N LYS A 65 -1.51 -14.75 18.42
CA LYS A 65 -1.83 -14.98 19.83
C LYS A 65 -0.85 -14.22 20.71
N ASP A 66 -1.41 -13.42 21.60
CA ASP A 66 -0.63 -12.69 22.59
C ASP A 66 0.11 -13.65 23.52
N THR A 67 1.44 -13.63 23.46
CA THR A 67 2.32 -14.34 24.39
C THR A 67 2.42 -13.60 25.72
N ASN A 68 2.92 -14.26 26.77
CA ASN A 68 3.15 -13.59 28.05
C ASN A 68 4.10 -12.38 27.92
N VAL A 69 5.01 -12.41 26.94
CA VAL A 69 5.91 -11.30 26.63
C VAL A 69 5.18 -10.16 25.92
N SER A 70 4.30 -10.44 24.94
CA SER A 70 3.54 -9.38 24.25
C SER A 70 2.54 -8.69 25.18
N LYS A 71 1.92 -9.43 26.09
CA LYS A 71 1.03 -8.89 27.15
C LYS A 71 1.78 -7.92 28.06
N SER A 72 2.96 -8.29 28.53
CA SER A 72 3.80 -7.43 29.38
C SER A 72 4.25 -6.17 28.66
N LYS A 73 4.65 -6.27 27.38
CA LYS A 73 4.99 -5.11 26.54
C LYS A 73 3.79 -4.17 26.35
N LYS A 74 2.60 -4.72 26.10
CA LYS A 74 1.36 -3.95 25.96
C LYS A 74 0.97 -3.25 27.26
N LEU A 75 1.14 -3.91 28.40
CA LEU A 75 0.89 -3.32 29.72
C LEU A 75 1.85 -2.16 29.99
N LEU A 76 3.15 -2.35 29.72
CA LEU A 76 4.16 -1.29 29.85
C LEU A 76 3.84 -0.10 28.93
N SER A 77 3.53 -0.35 27.64
CA SER A 77 3.14 0.71 26.69
C SER A 77 1.96 1.53 27.22
N ASN A 78 0.93 0.87 27.74
CA ASN A 78 -0.25 1.54 28.29
C ASN A 78 0.08 2.37 29.55
N GLN A 79 1.05 1.94 30.36
CA GLN A 79 1.52 2.70 31.52
C GLN A 79 2.31 3.94 31.08
N PHE A 80 3.19 3.79 30.09
CA PHE A 80 3.92 4.92 29.51
C PHE A 80 2.96 5.93 28.86
N ASP A 81 2.00 5.49 28.06
CA ASP A 81 1.01 6.37 27.44
C ASP A 81 0.19 7.14 28.46
N LYS A 82 -0.17 6.53 29.59
CA LYS A 82 -0.84 7.21 30.70
C LYS A 82 0.07 8.27 31.32
N ILE A 83 1.34 7.94 31.54
CA ILE A 83 2.33 8.88 32.07
C ILE A 83 2.49 10.07 31.11
N PHE A 84 2.70 9.82 29.81
CA PHE A 84 2.84 10.87 28.80
C PHE A 84 1.58 11.74 28.65
N LYS A 85 0.38 11.16 28.75
CA LYS A 85 -0.88 11.92 28.73
C LYS A 85 -1.11 12.73 30.00
N SER A 86 -0.66 12.21 31.15
CA SER A 86 -0.70 12.92 32.43
C SER A 86 0.37 14.00 32.53
N ASP A 87 1.46 13.87 31.77
CA ASP A 87 2.51 14.88 31.66
C ASP A 87 2.11 15.99 30.69
N GLN A 88 1.15 16.83 31.11
CA GLN A 88 0.76 18.04 30.35
C GLN A 88 1.71 19.23 30.55
N ARG A 89 2.94 19.01 31.08
CA ARG A 89 3.91 20.10 31.34
C ARG A 89 4.47 20.76 30.07
N GLY A 90 4.08 20.30 28.88
CA GLY A 90 4.43 20.91 27.59
C GLY A 90 3.33 21.78 26.94
N LYS A 91 2.15 21.95 27.57
CA LYS A 91 1.08 22.82 27.06
C LYS A 91 0.92 24.09 27.89
N THR A 92 1.99 24.88 27.93
CA THR A 92 1.92 26.29 28.28
C THR A 92 2.90 27.04 27.36
N GLN A 93 2.38 27.44 26.19
CA GLN A 93 2.79 28.68 25.53
C GLN A 93 1.72 29.72 25.85
#